data_AF-A0A366LP82-F1
#
_entry.id   AF-A0A366LP82-F1
#
_cell.length_a   1.000
_cell.length_b   1.000
_cell.length_c   1.000
_cell.angle_alpha   90.00
_cell.angle_beta   90.00
_cell.angle_gamma   90.00
#
_symmetry.space_group_name_H-M   'P 1'
#
loop_
_entity.id
_entity.type
_entity.pdbx_description
1 polymer ?
#
loop_
_entity_poly.entity_id
_entity_poly.type
_entity_poly.pdbx_seq_one_letter_code
_entity_poly.pdbx_strand_id
1 'polypeptide(L)'
;MKIRHTALSLLTGIALAGGAYFATAAPAGAVVQAGAVVHPSYEEWTPGKYYQPPFCRIIYGGVEYECTAAHMAWPGFEPPNVPALWRRV
;
A
#
# COMPACT_ATOMS: atom_id res chain seq x y z
N MET A 1 32.65 35.49 -20.40
CA MET A 1 32.67 34.28 -21.26
C MET A 1 34.12 33.84 -21.47
N LYS A 2 34.59 32.89 -20.66
CA LYS A 2 35.88 32.19 -20.83
C LYS A 2 35.67 30.73 -20.43
N ILE A 3 35.26 29.95 -21.43
CA ILE A 3 35.25 28.49 -21.42
C ILE A 3 36.70 28.05 -21.65
N ARG A 4 37.17 27.00 -20.95
CA ARG A 4 38.12 25.95 -21.40
C ARG A 4 38.92 25.35 -20.23
N HIS A 5 38.55 24.17 -19.75
CA HIS A 5 39.49 23.21 -19.14
C HIS A 5 38.93 21.80 -19.43
N THR A 6 39.32 21.21 -20.57
CA THR A 6 40.31 20.11 -20.69
C THR A 6 39.77 18.75 -20.26
N ALA A 7 39.46 17.94 -21.27
CA ALA A 7 39.14 16.52 -21.15
C ALA A 7 40.34 15.74 -20.58
N LEU A 8 40.08 14.86 -19.62
CA LEU A 8 40.95 13.73 -19.30
C LEU A 8 40.05 12.51 -19.08
N SER A 9 39.90 11.73 -20.15
CA SER A 9 39.28 10.40 -20.10
C SER A 9 40.28 9.43 -19.48
N LEU A 10 39.86 8.64 -18.49
CA LEU A 10 40.48 7.36 -18.17
C LEU A 10 39.40 6.38 -17.68
N LEU A 11 39.33 5.26 -18.41
CA LEU A 11 38.47 4.11 -18.22
C LEU A 11 38.74 3.40 -16.88
N THR A 12 37.69 2.75 -16.35
CA THR A 12 37.61 1.54 -15.49
C THR A 12 36.64 1.76 -14.32
N GLY A 13 35.73 0.84 -13.96
CA GLY A 13 35.44 -0.48 -14.47
C GLY A 13 33.97 -0.82 -14.20
N ILE A 14 33.44 -1.68 -15.07
CA ILE A 14 32.15 -2.34 -14.89
C ILE A 14 32.31 -3.30 -13.70
N ALA A 15 31.77 -2.95 -12.54
CA ALA A 15 31.60 -3.87 -11.44
C ALA A 15 30.29 -4.64 -11.65
N LEU A 16 30.37 -5.76 -12.36
CA LEU A 16 29.39 -6.83 -12.27
C LEU A 16 29.64 -7.59 -10.96
N ALA A 17 28.93 -7.21 -9.90
CA ALA A 17 28.61 -8.07 -8.78
C ALA A 17 27.08 -8.07 -8.71
N GLY A 18 26.39 -9.17 -9.04
CA GLY A 18 26.61 -10.45 -8.40
C GLY A 18 26.08 -10.39 -6.97
N GLY A 19 24.85 -9.95 -6.81
CA GLY A 19 24.15 -9.94 -5.53
C GLY A 19 22.68 -10.17 -5.84
N ALA A 20 22.27 -11.43 -5.80
CA ALA A 20 20.87 -11.80 -5.79
C ALA A 20 20.18 -10.90 -4.75
N TYR A 21 19.24 -10.07 -5.21
CA TYR A 21 18.27 -9.50 -4.30
C TYR A 21 17.61 -10.70 -3.64
N PHE A 22 17.95 -10.93 -2.37
CA PHE A 22 17.25 -11.89 -1.55
C PHE A 22 15.78 -11.47 -1.64
N ALA A 23 14.99 -12.26 -2.37
CA ALA A 23 13.56 -12.27 -2.18
C ALA A 23 13.39 -12.61 -0.71
N THR A 24 13.09 -11.60 0.11
CA THR A 24 12.60 -11.86 1.46
C THR A 24 11.37 -12.71 1.26
N ALA A 25 11.49 -14.01 1.54
CA ALA A 25 10.37 -14.91 1.58
C ALA A 25 9.33 -14.24 2.48
N ALA A 26 8.20 -13.82 1.88
CA ALA A 26 7.05 -13.40 2.63
C ALA A 26 6.78 -14.52 3.65
N PRO A 27 6.59 -14.21 4.95
CA PRO A 27 6.26 -15.25 5.90
C PRO A 27 5.00 -15.96 5.40
N ALA A 28 5.12 -17.27 5.20
CA ALA A 28 4.01 -18.19 5.06
C ALA A 28 3.18 -18.06 6.34
N GLY A 29 2.21 -17.15 6.29
CA GLY A 29 1.40 -16.73 7.42
C GLY A 29 0.15 -16.00 6.96
N ALA A 30 -0.32 -16.29 5.75
CA ALA A 30 -1.73 -16.08 5.44
C ALA A 30 -2.51 -17.15 6.22
N VAL A 31 -2.89 -16.81 7.45
CA VAL A 31 -3.97 -17.51 8.13
C VAL A 31 -5.18 -17.45 7.20
N VAL A 32 -5.53 -18.60 6.65
CA VAL A 32 -6.78 -18.79 5.89
C VAL A 32 -7.90 -18.65 6.91
N GLN A 33 -8.39 -17.42 7.09
CA GLN A 33 -9.72 -17.21 7.63
C GLN A 33 -10.68 -17.63 6.51
N ALA A 34 -11.19 -18.86 6.62
CA ALA A 34 -12.21 -19.36 5.71
C ALA A 34 -13.38 -18.38 5.67
N GLY A 35 -13.58 -17.72 4.52
CA GLY A 35 -14.81 -16.99 4.20
C GLY A 35 -14.66 -15.55 3.72
N ALA A 36 -13.52 -14.87 3.89
CA ALA A 36 -13.32 -13.51 3.38
C ALA A 36 -12.25 -13.53 2.29
N VAL A 37 -12.64 -13.23 1.04
CA VAL A 37 -11.67 -12.91 0.00
C VAL A 37 -11.09 -11.56 0.38
N VAL A 38 -9.99 -11.54 1.14
CA VAL A 38 -9.22 -10.32 1.38
C VAL A 38 -8.48 -10.05 0.07
N HIS A 39 -8.95 -9.09 -0.72
CA HIS A 39 -8.21 -8.70 -1.92
C HIS A 39 -6.91 -8.00 -1.46
N PRO A 40 -5.73 -8.55 -1.76
CA PRO A 40 -4.44 -7.98 -1.30
C PRO A 40 -4.13 -6.62 -1.96
N SER A 41 -5.00 -6.11 -2.82
CA SER A 41 -4.88 -4.82 -3.50
C SER A 41 -5.58 -3.67 -2.79
N TYR A 42 -6.42 -3.92 -1.77
CA TYR A 42 -7.09 -2.82 -1.06
C TYR A 42 -6.18 -2.27 0.04
N GLU A 43 -6.19 -0.94 0.14
CA GLU A 43 -5.47 -0.21 1.18
C GLU A 43 -6.09 -0.50 2.56
N GLU A 44 -5.27 -0.45 3.61
CA GLU A 44 -5.77 -0.50 4.99
C GLU A 44 -6.51 0.82 5.32
N TRP A 45 -7.52 0.77 6.19
CA TRP A 45 -8.17 1.95 6.73
C TRP A 45 -7.13 2.93 7.28
N THR A 46 -7.25 4.21 6.91
CA THR A 46 -6.28 5.25 7.27
C THR A 46 -7.01 6.46 7.85
N PRO A 47 -6.65 6.91 9.08
CA PRO A 47 -7.24 8.11 9.66
C PRO A 47 -6.87 9.36 8.85
N GLY A 48 -7.78 10.31 8.77
CA GLY A 48 -7.66 11.55 7.98
C GLY A 48 -7.93 11.37 6.48
N LYS A 49 -8.11 10.15 5.98
CA LYS A 49 -8.41 9.90 4.57
C LYS A 49 -9.87 10.25 4.25
N TYR A 50 -10.10 10.84 3.08
CA TYR A 50 -11.45 11.01 2.53
C TYR A 50 -11.85 9.75 1.75
N TYR A 51 -13.05 9.26 2.03
CA TYR A 51 -13.64 8.07 1.42
C TYR A 51 -14.92 8.44 0.69
N GLN A 52 -15.05 7.96 -0.55
CA GLN A 52 -16.15 8.31 -1.45
C GLN A 52 -16.67 7.04 -2.14
N PRO A 53 -17.94 6.66 -1.92
CA PRO A 53 -18.57 5.58 -2.68
C PRO A 53 -18.65 5.94 -4.18
N PRO A 54 -18.56 4.96 -5.10
CA PRO A 54 -18.23 3.55 -4.89
C PRO A 54 -16.71 3.29 -4.89
N PHE A 55 -15.89 4.34 -4.99
CA PHE A 55 -14.44 4.25 -5.20
C PHE A 55 -13.65 3.99 -3.92
N CYS A 56 -14.27 3.36 -2.93
CA CYS A 56 -13.60 3.10 -1.68
C CYS A 56 -13.95 1.71 -1.15
N ARG A 57 -12.88 0.90 -1.11
CA ARG A 57 -12.87 -0.44 -0.57
C ARG A 57 -11.53 -0.64 0.11
N ILE A 58 -11.57 -1.05 1.36
CA ILE A 58 -10.43 -1.03 2.27
C ILE A 58 -10.39 -2.33 3.08
N ILE A 59 -9.24 -2.58 3.69
CA ILE A 59 -9.09 -3.62 4.72
C ILE A 59 -9.05 -2.96 6.10
N TYR A 60 -9.71 -3.56 7.08
CA TYR A 60 -9.56 -3.20 8.49
C TYR A 60 -9.57 -4.46 9.35
N GLY A 61 -8.46 -4.73 10.02
CA GLY A 61 -8.33 -5.91 10.89
C GLY A 61 -8.48 -7.23 10.13
N GLY A 62 -7.99 -7.27 8.88
CA GLY A 62 -8.08 -8.44 7.99
C GLY A 62 -9.46 -8.68 7.39
N VAL A 63 -10.39 -7.73 7.52
CA VAL A 63 -11.73 -7.81 6.92
C VAL A 63 -11.90 -6.71 5.89
N GLU A 64 -12.56 -7.03 4.78
CA GLU A 64 -12.86 -6.08 3.72
C GLU A 64 -14.13 -5.28 4.01
N TYR A 65 -14.07 -3.98 3.73
CA TYR A 65 -15.21 -3.07 3.82
C TYR A 65 -15.28 -2.18 2.60
N GLU A 66 -16.49 -1.79 2.22
CA GLU A 66 -16.76 -0.71 1.27
C GLU A 66 -17.48 0.43 1.95
N CYS A 67 -17.23 1.68 1.54
CA CYS A 67 -18.01 2.79 2.07
C CYS A 67 -19.39 2.85 1.43
N THR A 68 -20.38 3.20 2.24
CA THR A 68 -21.76 3.47 1.85
C THR A 68 -22.05 4.97 1.73
N ALA A 69 -21.26 5.80 2.43
CA ALA A 69 -21.40 7.25 2.44
C ALA A 69 -20.05 7.96 2.34
N ALA A 70 -20.07 9.13 1.71
CA ALA A 70 -18.95 10.05 1.62
C ALA A 70 -18.56 10.61 3.00
N HIS A 71 -17.31 10.47 3.42
CA HIS A 71 -16.86 10.95 4.73
C HIS A 71 -15.35 11.12 4.84
N MET A 72 -14.90 11.84 5.87
CA MET A 72 -13.50 11.84 6.29
C MET A 72 -13.32 10.91 7.49
N ALA A 73 -12.27 10.09 7.46
CA ALA A 73 -11.99 9.07 8.48
C ALA A 73 -11.39 9.69 9.75
N TRP A 74 -12.25 10.17 10.64
CA TRP A 74 -11.81 10.58 11.97
C TRP A 74 -11.54 9.36 12.88
N PRO A 75 -10.68 9.49 13.91
CA PRO A 75 -10.58 8.46 14.94
C PRO A 75 -11.96 8.14 15.53
N GLY A 76 -12.30 6.85 15.68
CA GLY A 76 -13.64 6.41 16.05
C GLY A 76 -14.55 6.08 14.86
N PHE A 77 -14.16 6.42 13.63
CA PHE A 77 -14.88 6.04 12.39
C PHE A 77 -14.30 4.79 11.74
N GLU A 78 -13.66 3.93 12.52
CA GLU A 78 -13.22 2.63 12.05
C GLU A 78 -14.45 1.79 11.62
N PRO A 79 -14.33 0.93 10.60
CA PRO A 79 -15.47 0.24 10.02
C PRO A 79 -16.44 -0.47 10.97
N PRO A 80 -16.01 -1.18 12.02
CA PRO A 80 -16.95 -1.81 12.96
C PRO A 80 -17.69 -0.82 13.87
N ASN A 81 -17.17 0.39 14.06
CA ASN A 81 -17.73 1.38 14.98
C ASN A 81 -18.89 2.16 14.35
N VAL A 82 -18.88 2.34 13.02
CA VAL A 82 -19.85 3.17 12.29
C VAL A 82 -20.44 2.45 11.07
N PRO A 83 -21.29 1.43 11.25
CA PRO A 83 -21.88 0.62 10.16
C PRO A 83 -22.79 1.42 9.21
N ALA A 84 -23.14 2.66 9.56
CA ALA A 84 -23.83 3.57 8.66
C ALA A 84 -22.93 4.08 7.51
N LEU A 85 -21.60 4.11 7.72
CA LEU A 85 -20.60 4.60 6.74
C LEU A 85 -19.91 3.46 5.98
N TRP A 86 -19.93 2.25 6.52
CA TRP A 86 -19.20 1.08 6.01
C TRP A 86 -20.09 -0.14 5.93
N ARG A 87 -19.96 -0.88 4.83
CA ARG A 87 -20.54 -2.21 4.65
C ARG A 87 -19.42 -3.24 4.61
N ARG A 88 -19.52 -4.28 5.44
CA ARG A 88 -18.64 -5.46 5.33
C ARG A 88 -18.92 -6.20 4.01
N VAL A 89 -17.85 -6.60 3.35
CA VAL A 89 -17.90 -7.42 2.13
C VAL A 89 -17.75 -8.89 2.47
#